data_AF-A0A5A7UKK6-F1
#
_entry.id   AF-A0A5A7UKK6-F1
#
_cell.length_a   1.000
_cell.length_b   1.000
_cell.length_c   1.000
_cell.angle_alpha   90.00
_cell.angle_beta   90.00
_cell.angle_gamma   90.00
#
_symmetry.space_group_name_H-M   'P 1'
#
loop_
_entity.id
_entity.type
_entity.pdbx_description
1 polymer ?
#
loop_
_entity_poly.entity_id
_entity_poly.type
_entity_poly.pdbx_seq_one_letter_code
_entity_poly.pdbx_strand_id
1 'polypeptide(L)'
;MQVSSSKDKNPVIGDMSFYGVIQEIWELNYNTFNVPVFKCDWVQNSGGVRIDELGYTLVDLNRVGHKSDSFILASQAKQVFYVEDPSDVRWSVVLTPPQRDFEDRYNDDELGDTILRCEGIPNDMPDVYLNNDLDENVSTYVRSDCEGTWIPT
;
A
#
# COMPACT_ATOMS: atom_id res chain seq x y z
N MET A 1 -0.66 2.44 -8.98
CA MET A 1 0.42 1.51 -9.40
C MET A 1 0.12 1.06 -10.84
N GLN A 2 1.07 1.17 -11.77
CA GLN A 2 0.87 0.72 -13.16
C GLN A 2 1.34 -0.72 -13.28
N VAL A 3 0.41 -1.65 -13.54
CA VAL A 3 0.73 -3.06 -13.77
C VAL A 3 0.58 -3.34 -15.26
N SER A 4 1.69 -3.46 -15.96
CA SER A 4 1.72 -3.76 -17.39
C SER A 4 2.36 -5.12 -17.62
N SER A 5 1.67 -6.02 -18.31
CA SER A 5 2.25 -7.28 -18.76
C SER A 5 3.06 -7.03 -20.03
N SER A 6 4.22 -7.69 -20.16
CA SER A 6 5.02 -7.66 -21.39
C SER A 6 4.28 -8.22 -22.62
N LYS A 7 3.15 -8.90 -22.42
CA LYS A 7 2.28 -9.44 -23.48
C LYS A 7 1.03 -8.58 -23.73
N ASP A 8 0.79 -7.55 -22.93
CA ASP A 8 -0.38 -6.69 -23.06
C ASP A 8 -0.17 -5.68 -24.19
N LYS A 9 -1.10 -5.66 -25.15
CA LYS A 9 -1.10 -4.73 -26.29
C LYS A 9 -2.04 -3.54 -26.08
N ASN A 10 -2.80 -3.52 -24.98
CA ASN A 10 -3.76 -2.48 -24.68
C ASN A 10 -3.71 -2.12 -23.18
N PRO A 11 -2.62 -1.44 -22.74
CA PRO A 11 -2.47 -1.08 -21.34
C PRO A 11 -3.62 -0.16 -20.90
N VAL A 12 -4.41 -0.60 -19.94
CA VAL A 12 -5.43 0.21 -19.30
C VAL A 12 -4.83 0.89 -18.08
N ILE A 13 -4.78 2.22 -18.10
CA ILE A 13 -4.46 3.02 -16.92
C ILE A 13 -5.68 2.96 -16.01
N GLY A 14 -5.60 2.15 -14.97
CA GLY A 14 -6.58 2.07 -13.90
C GLY A 14 -5.88 2.18 -12.56
N ASP A 15 -6.54 2.84 -11.60
CA ASP A 15 -6.03 2.91 -10.24
C ASP A 15 -6.28 1.56 -9.54
N MET A 16 -5.34 0.62 -9.68
CA MET A 16 -5.43 -0.69 -9.03
C MET A 16 -4.91 -0.58 -7.60
N SER A 17 -5.82 -0.77 -6.63
CA SER A 17 -5.48 -0.93 -5.22
C SER A 17 -5.16 -2.40 -4.92
N PHE A 18 -4.12 -2.62 -4.12
CA PHE A 18 -3.76 -3.92 -3.57
C PHE A 18 -3.94 -3.87 -2.06
N TYR A 19 -4.46 -4.96 -1.49
CA TYR A 19 -4.68 -5.11 -0.07
C TYR A 19 -3.85 -6.28 0.43
N GLY A 20 -3.25 -6.14 1.59
CA GLY A 20 -2.39 -7.16 2.16
C GLY A 20 -2.11 -6.92 3.63
N VAL A 21 -1.40 -7.88 4.22
CA VAL A 21 -0.93 -7.83 5.60
C VAL A 21 0.59 -7.81 5.59
N ILE A 22 1.18 -6.84 6.28
CA ILE A 22 2.64 -6.79 6.46
C ILE A 22 3.06 -7.98 7.30
N GLN A 23 3.94 -8.81 6.76
CA GLN A 23 4.56 -9.94 7.46
C GLN A 23 5.89 -9.53 8.09
N GLU A 24 6.69 -8.75 7.36
CA GLU A 24 8.02 -8.34 7.79
C GLU A 24 8.29 -6.90 7.37
N ILE A 25 9.01 -6.16 8.21
CA ILE A 25 9.50 -4.81 7.94
C ILE A 25 11.01 -4.91 7.80
N TRP A 26 11.53 -4.51 6.65
CA TRP A 26 12.95 -4.58 6.31
C TRP A 26 13.48 -3.17 6.05
N GLU A 27 14.75 -2.98 6.36
CA GLU A 27 15.49 -1.77 6.00
C GLU A 27 16.64 -2.16 5.07
N LEU A 28 16.62 -1.68 3.83
CA LEU A 28 17.67 -1.93 2.85
C LEU A 28 18.74 -0.85 2.99
N ASN A 29 19.95 -1.24 3.37
CA ASN A 29 21.08 -0.33 3.51
C ASN A 29 21.89 -0.26 2.21
N TYR A 30 21.93 0.94 1.59
CA TYR A 30 22.71 1.22 0.39
C TYR A 30 24.05 1.91 0.68
N ASN A 31 24.54 1.85 1.93
CA ASN A 31 25.67 2.58 2.53
C ASN A 31 25.47 4.10 2.63
N THR A 32 24.83 4.72 1.64
CA THR A 32 24.59 6.17 1.61
C THR A 32 23.23 6.58 2.16
N PHE A 33 22.23 5.70 2.03
CA PHE A 33 20.89 5.87 2.56
C PHE A 33 20.25 4.51 2.85
N ASN A 34 19.20 4.54 3.64
CA ASN A 34 18.38 3.37 3.96
C ASN A 34 17.01 3.50 3.29
N VAL A 35 16.46 2.38 2.86
CA VAL A 35 15.11 2.32 2.27
C VAL A 35 14.26 1.30 3.03
N PRO A 36 13.20 1.73 3.71
CA PRO A 36 12.26 0.80 4.33
C PRO A 36 11.39 0.12 3.27
N VAL A 37 11.30 -1.21 3.35
CA VAL A 37 10.45 -2.04 2.50
C VAL A 37 9.63 -3.00 3.35
N PHE A 38 8.38 -3.23 2.94
CA PHE A 38 7.50 -4.18 3.60
C PHE A 38 7.38 -5.43 2.76
N LYS A 39 7.51 -6.58 3.42
CA LYS A 39 7.09 -7.86 2.85
C LYS A 39 5.65 -8.08 3.27
N CYS A 40 4.78 -8.23 2.29
CA CYS A 40 3.34 -8.38 2.48
C CYS A 40 2.84 -9.71 1.94
N ASP A 41 1.89 -10.29 2.65
CA ASP A 41 0.96 -11.25 2.06
C ASP A 41 -0.16 -10.48 1.39
N TRP A 42 -0.10 -10.41 0.06
CA TRP A 42 -1.10 -9.74 -0.75
C TRP A 42 -2.33 -10.62 -0.94
N VAL A 43 -3.52 -10.02 -0.88
CA VAL A 43 -4.77 -10.66 -1.27
C VAL A 43 -4.77 -10.84 -2.78
N GLN A 44 -5.24 -12.00 -3.25
CA GLN A 44 -5.45 -12.25 -4.67
C GLN A 44 -6.62 -11.40 -5.19
N ASN A 45 -6.35 -10.46 -6.11
CA ASN A 45 -7.40 -9.59 -6.66
C ASN A 45 -8.57 -10.37 -7.28
N SER A 46 -8.29 -11.49 -7.97
CA SER A 46 -9.33 -12.32 -8.58
C SER A 46 -10.11 -13.10 -7.52
N GLY A 47 -11.25 -12.55 -7.13
CA GLY A 47 -12.18 -13.17 -6.19
C GLY A 47 -11.73 -13.16 -4.73
N GLY A 48 -10.64 -12.45 -4.39
CA GLY A 48 -10.28 -12.11 -3.01
C GLY A 48 -10.60 -10.64 -2.67
N VAL A 49 -11.00 -9.83 -3.64
CA VAL A 49 -11.45 -8.44 -3.44
C VAL A 49 -12.79 -8.25 -4.14
N ARG A 50 -13.75 -7.63 -3.46
CA ARG A 50 -15.05 -7.24 -4.03
C ARG A 50 -15.55 -5.95 -3.40
N ILE A 51 -16.51 -5.30 -4.06
CA ILE A 51 -17.26 -4.17 -3.52
C ILE A 51 -18.67 -4.67 -3.28
N ASP A 52 -19.23 -4.41 -2.09
CA ASP A 52 -20.60 -4.79 -1.76
C ASP A 52 -21.63 -3.79 -2.33
N GLU A 53 -22.91 -4.04 -2.07
CA GLU A 53 -24.01 -3.18 -2.54
C GLU A 53 -24.02 -1.79 -1.89
N LEU A 54 -23.35 -1.63 -0.74
CA LEU A 54 -23.23 -0.37 0.00
C LEU A 54 -21.97 0.42 -0.40
N GLY A 55 -21.11 -0.16 -1.24
CA GLY A 55 -19.88 0.46 -1.71
C GLY A 55 -18.66 0.19 -0.83
N TYR A 56 -18.75 -0.70 0.16
CA TYR A 56 -17.61 -1.09 0.97
C TYR A 56 -16.73 -2.08 0.21
N THR A 57 -15.41 -1.89 0.30
CA THR A 57 -14.45 -2.88 -0.16
C THR A 57 -14.35 -4.00 0.86
N LEU A 58 -14.57 -5.24 0.40
CA LEU A 58 -14.42 -6.47 1.14
C LEU A 58 -13.23 -7.26 0.61
N VAL A 59 -12.41 -7.78 1.53
CA VAL A 59 -11.25 -8.61 1.20
C VAL A 59 -11.28 -9.95 1.92
N ASP A 60 -10.83 -11.01 1.26
CA ASP A 60 -10.59 -12.32 1.86
C ASP A 60 -9.09 -12.46 2.15
N LEU A 61 -8.70 -12.20 3.40
CA LEU A 61 -7.31 -12.21 3.84
C LEU A 61 -6.67 -13.62 3.77
N ASN A 62 -7.47 -14.68 3.73
CA ASN A 62 -6.97 -16.05 3.60
C ASN A 62 -6.58 -16.38 2.16
N ARG A 63 -7.03 -15.58 1.19
CA ARG A 63 -6.78 -15.80 -0.22
C ARG A 63 -5.51 -15.09 -0.67
N VAL A 64 -4.36 -15.58 -0.18
CA VAL A 64 -3.05 -14.99 -0.50
C VAL A 64 -2.64 -15.23 -1.96
N GLY A 65 -2.36 -14.14 -2.68
CA GLY A 65 -1.85 -14.08 -4.05
C GLY A 65 -0.49 -13.40 -4.14
N HIS A 66 -0.04 -13.11 -5.37
CA HIS A 66 1.16 -12.31 -5.66
C HIS A 66 2.45 -12.72 -4.91
N LYS A 67 2.63 -14.02 -4.59
CA LYS A 67 3.77 -14.53 -3.81
C LYS A 67 5.15 -14.28 -4.42
N SER A 68 5.21 -14.04 -5.72
CA SER A 68 6.46 -13.68 -6.42
C SER A 68 6.80 -12.19 -6.31
N ASP A 69 5.86 -11.37 -5.84
CA ASP A 69 5.96 -9.91 -5.77
C ASP A 69 5.42 -9.41 -4.41
N SER A 70 6.04 -9.91 -3.34
CA SER A 70 5.61 -9.65 -1.96
C SER A 70 6.14 -8.34 -1.38
N PHE A 71 7.03 -7.62 -2.06
CA PHE A 71 7.69 -6.45 -1.50
C PHE A 71 7.09 -5.15 -2.03
N ILE A 72 6.92 -4.18 -1.15
CA ILE A 72 6.52 -2.81 -1.49
C ILE A 72 7.42 -1.81 -0.75
N LEU A 73 7.68 -0.66 -1.37
CA LEU A 73 8.30 0.45 -0.67
C LEU A 73 7.34 0.97 0.40
N ALA A 74 7.84 1.25 1.59
CA ALA A 74 6.95 1.73 2.64
C ALA A 74 6.28 3.08 2.30
N SER A 75 6.95 3.93 1.50
CA SER A 75 6.39 5.19 0.98
C SER A 75 5.20 5.01 0.02
N GLN A 76 5.00 3.81 -0.52
CA GLN A 76 3.88 3.48 -1.40
C GLN A 76 2.72 2.83 -0.65
N ALA A 77 2.91 2.45 0.62
CA ALA A 77 1.89 1.82 1.43
C ALA A 77 0.95 2.87 2.04
N LYS A 78 -0.36 2.55 2.05
CA LYS A 78 -1.36 3.29 2.82
C LYS A 78 -1.88 2.37 3.92
N GLN A 79 -1.92 2.86 5.16
CA GLN A 79 -2.48 2.09 6.27
C GLN A 79 -4.00 1.99 6.12
N VAL A 80 -4.52 0.77 6.33
CA VAL A 80 -5.94 0.45 6.39
C VAL A 80 -6.19 -0.49 7.57
N PHE A 81 -7.44 -0.58 8.01
CA PHE A 81 -7.88 -1.56 9.00
C PHE A 81 -8.80 -2.58 8.34
N TYR A 82 -8.76 -3.82 8.83
CA TYR A 82 -9.65 -4.90 8.40
C TYR A 82 -10.58 -5.25 9.56
N VAL A 83 -11.87 -5.20 9.32
CA VAL A 83 -12.91 -5.59 10.30
C VAL A 83 -13.68 -6.76 9.73
N GLU A 84 -13.80 -7.86 10.47
CA GLU A 84 -14.58 -9.02 10.04
C GLU A 84 -16.02 -8.62 9.72
N ASP A 85 -16.52 -9.05 8.56
CA ASP A 85 -17.91 -8.84 8.17
C ASP A 85 -18.81 -9.75 9.03
N PRO A 86 -19.75 -9.20 9.82
CA PRO A 86 -20.64 -9.99 10.65
C PRO A 86 -21.59 -10.91 9.84
N SER A 87 -21.78 -10.62 8.54
CA SER A 87 -22.65 -11.40 7.64
C SER A 87 -21.94 -12.62 7.05
N ASP A 88 -20.63 -12.53 6.82
CA ASP A 88 -19.78 -13.60 6.31
C ASP A 88 -18.34 -13.41 6.78
N VAL A 89 -17.97 -14.15 7.83
CA VAL A 89 -16.65 -14.08 8.49
C VAL A 89 -15.46 -14.39 7.57
N ARG A 90 -15.70 -14.90 6.36
CA ARG A 90 -14.65 -15.02 5.35
C ARG A 90 -14.13 -13.66 4.88
N TRP A 91 -14.98 -12.64 4.90
CA TRP A 91 -14.67 -11.33 4.39
C TRP A 91 -14.32 -10.37 5.52
N SER A 92 -13.45 -9.42 5.21
CA SER A 92 -13.17 -8.28 6.05
C SER A 92 -13.44 -6.99 5.29
N VAL A 93 -14.17 -6.07 5.93
CA VAL A 93 -14.38 -4.71 5.46
C VAL A 93 -13.06 -3.93 5.61
N VAL A 94 -12.66 -3.26 4.54
CA VAL A 94 -11.50 -2.36 4.55
C VAL A 94 -11.94 -0.98 5.02
N LEU A 95 -11.33 -0.51 6.11
CA LEU A 95 -11.53 0.83 6.63
C LEU A 95 -10.27 1.67 6.39
N THR A 96 -10.41 2.74 5.63
CA THR A 96 -9.37 3.75 5.47
C THR A 96 -9.50 4.77 6.60
N PRO A 97 -8.51 4.91 7.49
CA PRO A 97 -8.56 5.97 8.49
C PRO A 97 -8.57 7.34 7.81
N PRO A 98 -9.24 8.35 8.39
CA PRO A 98 -9.09 9.72 7.91
C PRO A 98 -7.61 10.09 7.97
N GLN A 99 -7.11 10.76 6.92
CA GLN A 99 -5.77 11.30 6.96
C GLN A 99 -5.71 12.28 8.12
N ARG A 100 -4.90 11.97 9.14
CA ARG A 100 -4.61 12.93 10.19
C ARG A 100 -3.66 13.94 9.58
N ASP A 101 -4.21 15.00 9.03
CA ASP A 101 -3.48 16.25 8.95
C ASP A 101 -3.13 16.59 10.40
N PHE A 102 -1.84 16.50 10.75
CA PHE A 102 -1.32 16.88 12.07
C PHE A 102 -1.41 18.41 12.29
N GLU A 103 -2.56 19.02 12.00
CA GLU A 103 -2.92 20.27 12.66
C GLU A 103 -3.64 19.89 13.95
N ASP A 104 -2.91 19.95 15.08
CA ASP A 104 -3.47 19.94 16.42
C ASP A 104 -4.44 21.12 16.58
N ARG A 105 -5.67 20.98 16.08
CA ARG A 105 -6.79 21.85 16.43
C ARG A 105 -7.52 21.17 17.57
N TYR A 106 -7.09 21.48 18.79
CA TYR A 106 -7.90 21.31 19.99
C TYR A 106 -9.21 22.06 19.79
N ASN A 107 -10.27 21.35 19.37
CA ASN A 107 -11.64 21.82 19.52
C ASN A 107 -12.40 20.78 20.33
N ASP A 108 -12.89 21.28 21.46
CA ASP A 108 -13.60 20.61 22.54
C ASP A 108 -15.09 20.59 22.18
N ASP A 109 -15.51 19.67 21.33
CA ASP A 109 -16.90 19.61 20.88
C ASP A 109 -17.39 18.16 20.81
N GLU A 110 -18.11 17.80 21.86
CA GLU A 110 -18.83 16.56 22.11
C GLU A 110 -19.92 16.29 21.05
N LEU A 111 -19.69 15.35 20.12
CA LEU A 111 -20.71 14.41 19.64
C LEU A 111 -20.08 13.22 18.91
N GLY A 112 -20.45 12.01 19.34
CA GLY A 112 -19.82 10.76 18.95
C GLY A 112 -20.06 10.36 17.51
N ASP A 113 -18.97 10.32 16.73
CA ASP A 113 -18.72 9.21 15.83
C ASP A 113 -17.68 8.31 16.49
N THR A 114 -17.81 6.99 16.32
CA THR A 114 -16.82 6.02 16.83
C THR A 114 -15.56 6.14 15.98
N ILE A 115 -14.80 7.22 16.18
CA ILE A 115 -13.47 7.38 15.63
C ILE A 115 -12.63 6.33 16.34
N LEU A 116 -12.21 5.30 15.59
CA LEU A 116 -11.18 4.36 16.01
C LEU A 116 -9.92 5.17 16.32
N ARG A 117 -9.76 5.57 17.58
CA ARG A 117 -8.53 6.16 18.12
C ARG A 117 -7.48 5.07 18.19
N CYS A 118 -6.93 4.70 17.04
CA CYS A 118 -5.67 3.96 17.01
C CYS A 118 -4.58 4.96 17.43
N GLU A 119 -3.94 4.71 18.56
CA GLU A 119 -2.72 5.42 18.94
C GLU A 119 -1.63 5.08 17.91
N GLY A 120 -0.98 6.12 17.39
CA GLY A 120 -0.22 6.07 16.15
C GLY A 120 1.09 5.29 16.26
N ILE A 121 1.56 4.84 15.10
CA ILE A 121 2.96 4.52 14.87
C ILE A 121 3.75 5.84 14.99
N PRO A 122 4.88 5.89 15.73
CA PRO A 122 5.72 7.10 15.80
C PRO A 122 6.19 7.53 14.40
N ASN A 123 6.21 8.84 14.16
CA ASN A 123 6.68 9.48 12.91
C ASN A 123 8.20 9.30 12.64
N ASP A 124 8.86 8.31 13.23
CA ASP A 124 10.29 8.03 13.07
C ASP A 124 10.64 7.35 11.73
N MET A 125 9.73 7.40 10.76
CA MET A 125 10.04 7.00 9.39
C MET A 125 10.78 8.18 8.73
N PRO A 126 12.08 8.07 8.39
CA PRO A 126 12.77 9.16 7.74
C PRO A 126 12.09 9.49 6.42
N ASP A 127 11.67 10.74 6.28
CA ASP A 127 11.19 11.29 5.02
C ASP A 127 12.35 11.23 4.03
N VAL A 128 12.25 10.35 3.02
CA VAL A 128 13.20 10.33 1.93
C VAL A 128 12.88 11.57 1.10
N TYR A 129 13.60 12.67 1.38
CA TYR A 129 13.55 13.90 0.62
C TYR A 129 13.79 13.61 -0.88
N LEU A 130 12.70 13.33 -1.60
CA LEU A 130 12.63 13.43 -3.04
C LEU A 130 12.46 14.91 -3.32
N ASN A 131 13.55 15.57 -3.70
CA ASN A 131 13.50 16.93 -4.22
C ASN A 131 12.58 16.93 -5.45
N ASN A 132 11.32 17.31 -5.22
CA ASN A 132 10.32 17.57 -6.25
C ASN A 132 10.60 18.94 -6.87
N ASP A 133 11.48 18.98 -7.87
CA ASP A 133 11.36 19.98 -8.92
C ASP A 133 10.48 19.35 -10.02
N LEU A 134 9.25 19.85 -10.08
CA LEU A 134 8.23 19.44 -11.04
C LEU A 134 8.68 19.79 -12.46
N ASP A 135 8.91 18.78 -13.29
CA ASP A 135 8.65 18.86 -14.74
C ASP A 135 7.70 17.72 -15.12
N GLU A 136 6.48 18.11 -15.47
CA GLU A 136 5.39 17.26 -15.97
C GLU A 136 5.70 16.70 -17.37
N ASN A 137 6.83 16.04 -17.60
CA ASN A 137 7.01 15.26 -18.85
C ASN A 137 8.25 14.35 -18.84
N VAL A 138 8.41 13.39 -17.93
CA VAL A 138 9.26 12.23 -18.27
C VAL A 138 8.80 10.93 -17.62
N SER A 139 8.33 10.02 -18.48
CA SER A 139 8.45 8.58 -18.30
C SER A 139 9.92 8.20 -18.04
N THR A 140 10.34 8.09 -16.78
CA THR A 140 11.65 7.48 -16.43
C THR A 140 11.54 6.57 -15.21
N TYR A 141 10.82 5.46 -15.36
CA TYR A 141 11.13 4.23 -14.60
C TYR A 141 12.07 3.33 -15.41
N VAL A 142 13.05 3.94 -16.09
CA VAL A 142 14.13 3.26 -16.79
C VAL A 142 15.43 3.69 -16.10
N ARG A 143 16.12 2.76 -15.44
CA ARG A 143 17.51 2.98 -15.06
C ARG A 143 18.35 2.90 -16.32
N SER A 144 18.83 4.05 -16.80
CA SER A 144 19.52 4.16 -18.08
C SER A 144 21.02 3.80 -18.03
N ASP A 145 21.53 3.30 -16.90
CA ASP A 145 22.98 3.19 -16.69
C ASP A 145 23.45 1.95 -15.90
N CYS A 146 22.63 0.92 -15.72
CA CYS A 146 23.11 -0.33 -15.11
C CYS A 146 22.67 -1.58 -15.88
N GLU A 147 23.63 -2.22 -16.56
CA GLU A 147 23.50 -3.58 -17.06
C GLU A 147 23.33 -4.52 -15.86
N GLY A 148 22.19 -5.21 -15.78
CA GLY A 148 21.88 -6.10 -14.67
C GLY A 148 22.91 -7.21 -14.54
N THR A 149 23.46 -7.41 -13.33
CA THR A 149 24.38 -8.51 -13.05
C THR A 149 23.59 -9.81 -12.86
N TRP A 150 23.80 -10.78 -13.75
CA TRP A 150 23.23 -12.11 -13.65
C TRP A 150 24.05 -12.95 -12.66
N ILE A 151 23.40 -13.51 -11.64
CA ILE A 151 23.98 -14.53 -10.77
C ILE A 151 23.55 -15.90 -11.32
N PRO A 152 24.48 -16.72 -11.86
CA PRO A 152 24.14 -18.07 -12.31
C PRO A 152 23.84 -18.96 -11.10
N THR A 153 22.78 -19.75 -11.20
CA THR A 153 22.51 -20.91 -10.33
C THR A 153 23.34 -22.11 -10.77
#